data_AF-A0AA47NMZ9-F1
#
_entry.id   AF-A0AA47NMZ9-F1
#
_cell.length_a   1.000
_cell.length_b   1.000
_cell.length_c   1.000
_cell.angle_alpha   90.00
_cell.angle_beta   90.00
_cell.angle_gamma   90.00
#
_symmetry.space_group_name_H-M   'P 1'
#
loop_
_entity.id
_entity.type
_entity.pdbx_description
1 polymer ?
#
loop_
_entity_poly.entity_id
_entity_poly.type
_entity_poly.pdbx_seq_one_letter_code
_entity_poly.pdbx_strand_id
1 'polypeptide(L)'
;MDTTQDVAKQDHLSQVFRYVAIDRDEVGVATDIRIVEAFLGFELTVNSSSSELESKIVSCVEGHGLELSRCRGQGYDGAANMSGIYSGVQARIAEREPLALYVHCAAHNLNLVINDSVKNVQEVRQFYDVVESLYNFLATVLRGGHYLETF
;
A
#
# COMPACT_ATOMS: atom_id res chain seq x y z
N MET A 1 2.86 -0.62 3.69
CA MET A 1 1.70 -1.48 3.39
C MET A 1 0.80 -0.74 2.45
N ASP A 2 0.20 -1.47 1.52
CA ASP A 2 -0.62 -0.92 0.44
C ASP A 2 -1.75 -1.89 0.10
N THR A 3 -2.89 -1.37 -0.33
CA THR A 3 -4.05 -2.18 -0.75
C THR A 3 -4.19 -2.12 -2.26
N THR A 4 -4.33 -3.27 -2.92
CA THR A 4 -4.52 -3.34 -4.37
C THR A 4 -5.58 -4.36 -4.75
N GLN A 5 -6.23 -4.14 -5.91
CA GLN A 5 -7.25 -5.05 -6.42
C GLN A 5 -6.63 -6.15 -7.28
N ASP A 6 -7.05 -7.39 -7.08
CA ASP A 6 -6.72 -8.49 -7.96
C ASP A 6 -7.61 -8.53 -9.21
N VAL A 7 -7.39 -9.54 -10.08
CA VAL A 7 -8.18 -9.75 -11.30
C VAL A 7 -9.66 -10.07 -11.04
N ALA A 8 -9.99 -10.55 -9.84
CA ALA A 8 -11.35 -10.80 -9.39
C ALA A 8 -11.98 -9.58 -8.70
N LYS A 9 -11.29 -8.42 -8.71
CA LYS A 9 -11.68 -7.16 -8.07
C LYS A 9 -11.82 -7.26 -6.55
N GLN A 10 -11.03 -8.13 -5.93
CA GLN A 10 -10.94 -8.23 -4.49
C GLN A 10 -9.76 -7.41 -4.01
N ASP A 11 -9.96 -6.63 -2.95
CA ASP A 11 -8.88 -5.85 -2.33
C ASP A 11 -7.98 -6.78 -1.52
N HIS A 12 -6.67 -6.62 -1.65
CA HIS A 12 -5.67 -7.33 -0.85
C HIS A 12 -4.72 -6.34 -0.20
N LEU A 13 -4.51 -6.50 1.11
CA LEU A 13 -3.50 -5.78 1.86
C LEU A 13 -2.15 -6.47 1.70
N SER A 14 -1.18 -5.76 1.12
CA SER A 14 0.21 -6.18 1.05
C SER A 14 0.96 -5.85 2.35
N GLN A 15 1.61 -6.87 2.92
CA GLN A 15 2.30 -6.74 4.21
C GLN A 15 3.79 -6.96 4.02
N VAL A 16 4.54 -5.86 4.21
CA VAL A 16 6.01 -5.82 4.15
C VAL A 16 6.51 -5.25 5.46
N PHE A 17 7.42 -5.96 6.11
CA PHE A 17 8.04 -5.54 7.36
C PHE A 17 9.52 -5.29 7.15
N ARG A 18 10.01 -4.18 7.71
CA ARG A 18 11.42 -3.85 7.77
C ARG A 18 11.87 -3.91 9.21
N TYR A 19 12.90 -4.71 9.48
CA TYR A 19 13.44 -4.88 10.83
C TYR A 19 14.96 -4.89 10.81
N VAL A 20 15.54 -4.74 12.00
CA VAL A 20 16.98 -4.75 12.21
C VAL A 20 17.38 -6.11 12.77
N ALA A 21 18.17 -6.86 12.02
CA ALA A 21 18.84 -8.07 12.49
C ALA A 21 20.20 -7.69 13.09
N ILE A 22 20.47 -8.15 14.31
CA ILE A 22 21.73 -7.92 14.99
C ILE A 22 22.42 -9.27 15.09
N ASP A 23 23.54 -9.42 14.39
CA ASP A 23 24.38 -10.60 14.52
C ASP A 23 25.23 -10.44 15.79
N ARG A 24 25.38 -11.55 16.53
CA ARG A 24 26.10 -11.57 17.80
C ARG A 24 27.13 -12.69 17.78
N ASP A 25 28.26 -12.46 18.44
CA ASP A 25 29.25 -13.51 18.67
C ASP A 25 28.80 -14.50 19.76
N GLU A 26 29.64 -15.50 20.03
CA GLU A 26 29.39 -16.53 21.04
C GLU A 26 29.24 -15.98 22.47
N VAL A 27 29.74 -14.76 22.73
CA VAL A 27 29.67 -14.07 24.02
C VAL A 27 28.49 -13.08 24.07
N GLY A 28 27.70 -12.99 22.99
CA GLY A 28 26.52 -12.15 22.88
C GLY A 28 26.80 -10.70 22.51
N VAL A 29 28.04 -10.36 22.13
CA VAL A 29 28.41 -9.00 21.69
C VAL A 29 27.92 -8.79 20.26
N ALA A 30 27.29 -7.65 20.00
CA ALA A 30 26.84 -7.31 18.65
C ALA A 30 28.04 -7.11 17.72
N THR A 31 28.08 -7.85 16.62
CA THR A 31 29.18 -7.83 15.65
C THR A 31 28.79 -7.18 14.33
N ASP A 32 27.52 -7.30 13.94
CA ASP A 32 26.98 -6.68 12.72
C ASP A 32 25.51 -6.28 12.89
N ILE A 33 25.08 -5.33 12.07
CA ILE A 33 23.71 -4.83 12.01
C ILE A 33 23.25 -4.83 10.56
N ARG A 34 22.18 -5.58 10.28
CA ARG A 34 21.59 -5.68 8.95
C ARG A 34 20.15 -5.21 8.95
N ILE A 35 19.81 -4.38 7.97
CA ILE A 35 18.41 -4.01 7.70
C ILE A 35 17.82 -5.08 6.79
N VAL A 36 16.77 -5.73 7.24
CA VAL A 36 16.08 -6.78 6.49
C VAL A 36 14.67 -6.31 6.16
N GLU A 37 14.28 -6.51 4.91
CA GLU A 37 12.92 -6.30 4.45
C GLU A 37 12.32 -7.66 4.08
N ALA A 38 11.16 -7.98 4.66
CA ALA A 38 10.48 -9.24 4.47
C ALA A 38 9.05 -9.00 4.00
N PHE A 39 8.72 -9.54 2.83
CA PHE A 39 7.34 -9.64 2.37
C PHE A 39 6.67 -10.85 3.03
N LEU A 40 5.65 -10.61 3.84
CA LEU A 40 4.94 -11.65 4.57
C LEU A 40 3.71 -12.17 3.82
N GLY A 41 3.23 -11.43 2.82
CA GLY A 41 2.18 -11.89 1.93
C GLY A 41 1.12 -10.84 1.63
N PHE A 42 0.07 -11.33 0.97
CA PHE A 42 -1.18 -10.62 0.74
C PHE A 42 -2.24 -11.17 1.67
N GLU A 43 -3.03 -10.27 2.23
CA GLU A 43 -4.19 -10.64 3.03
C GLU A 43 -5.45 -10.05 2.40
N LEU A 44 -6.41 -10.92 2.07
CA LEU A 44 -7.69 -10.51 1.50
C LEU A 44 -8.39 -9.52 2.44
N THR A 45 -8.84 -8.40 1.90
CA THR A 45 -9.60 -7.36 2.60
C THR A 45 -11.02 -7.35 2.06
N VAL A 46 -11.98 -7.70 2.89
CA VAL A 46 -13.41 -7.67 2.49
C VAL A 46 -13.96 -6.26 2.65
N ASN A 47 -13.46 -5.55 3.66
CA ASN A 47 -13.81 -4.17 3.93
C ASN A 47 -12.55 -3.34 4.19
N SER A 48 -12.38 -2.27 3.43
CA SER A 48 -11.19 -1.40 3.47
C SER A 48 -11.25 -0.35 4.60
N SER A 49 -12.07 -0.57 5.64
CA SER A 49 -12.09 0.26 6.85
C SER A 49 -10.75 0.18 7.56
N SER A 50 -10.37 1.29 8.16
CA SER A 50 -9.16 1.41 8.94
C SER A 50 -9.08 0.43 10.11
N SER A 51 -10.21 0.08 10.74
CA SER A 51 -10.25 -0.92 11.82
C SER A 51 -9.98 -2.35 11.33
N GLU A 52 -10.49 -2.72 10.15
CA GLU A 52 -10.20 -4.03 9.56
C GLU A 52 -8.71 -4.11 9.19
N LEU A 53 -8.21 -3.08 8.50
CA LEU A 53 -6.80 -3.02 8.09
C LEU A 53 -5.85 -3.03 9.29
N GLU A 54 -6.14 -2.28 10.35
CA GLU A 54 -5.41 -2.33 11.63
C GLU A 54 -5.41 -3.75 12.21
N SER A 55 -6.56 -4.41 12.27
CA SER A 55 -6.69 -5.76 12.84
C SER A 55 -5.85 -6.79 12.07
N LYS A 56 -5.82 -6.68 10.74
CA LYS A 56 -4.99 -7.51 9.85
C LYS A 56 -3.50 -7.33 10.13
N ILE A 57 -3.07 -6.08 10.25
CA ILE A 57 -1.68 -5.73 10.57
C ILE A 57 -1.26 -6.32 11.91
N VAL A 58 -2.07 -6.12 12.95
CA VAL A 58 -1.80 -6.65 14.30
C VAL A 58 -1.77 -8.18 14.29
N SER A 59 -2.74 -8.80 13.60
CA SER A 59 -2.81 -10.26 13.47
C SER A 59 -1.62 -10.84 12.72
N CYS A 60 -1.10 -10.14 11.70
CA CYS A 60 0.10 -10.55 10.99
C CYS A 60 1.35 -10.46 11.89
N VAL A 61 1.49 -9.37 12.64
CA VAL A 61 2.59 -9.19 13.63
C VAL A 61 2.56 -10.31 14.66
N GLU A 62 1.42 -10.51 15.33
CA GLU A 62 1.25 -11.52 16.37
C GLU A 62 1.38 -12.94 15.83
N GLY A 63 0.84 -13.21 14.63
CA GLY A 63 0.91 -14.51 13.97
C GLY A 63 2.34 -14.94 13.62
N HIS A 64 3.27 -13.99 13.49
CA HIS A 64 4.71 -14.26 13.30
C HIS A 64 5.51 -14.22 14.61
N GLY A 65 4.84 -14.15 15.77
CA GLY A 65 5.49 -14.06 17.08
C GLY A 65 6.23 -12.73 17.30
N LEU A 66 5.86 -11.69 16.56
CA LEU A 66 6.39 -10.34 16.72
C LEU A 66 5.51 -9.56 17.70
N GLU A 67 6.10 -8.54 18.32
CA GLU A 67 5.39 -7.67 19.25
C GLU A 67 5.23 -6.27 18.64
N LEU A 68 4.00 -5.76 18.61
CA LEU A 68 3.73 -4.40 18.14
C LEU A 68 4.47 -3.34 18.98
N SER A 69 4.74 -3.62 20.26
CA SER A 69 5.53 -2.78 21.18
C SER A 69 6.97 -2.50 20.71
N ARG A 70 7.45 -3.27 19.74
CA ARG A 70 8.77 -3.11 19.12
C ARG A 70 8.69 -2.36 17.79
N CYS A 71 7.49 -2.01 17.33
CA CYS A 71 7.29 -1.20 16.15
C CYS A 71 7.80 0.22 16.39
N ARG A 72 8.60 0.74 15.46
CA ARG A 72 9.16 2.10 15.51
C ARG A 72 8.83 2.94 14.28
N GLY A 73 8.11 2.36 13.33
CA GLY A 73 7.71 3.05 12.13
C GLY A 73 6.59 2.31 11.41
N GLN A 74 5.72 3.07 10.79
CA GLN A 74 4.61 2.58 9.98
C GLN A 74 4.52 3.41 8.70
N GLY A 75 4.35 2.74 7.56
CA GLY A 75 4.39 3.39 6.25
C GLY A 75 3.23 2.97 5.37
N TYR A 76 2.38 3.94 5.00
CA TYR A 76 1.17 3.74 4.19
C TYR A 76 1.01 4.82 3.12
N ASP A 77 0.09 4.60 2.19
CA ASP A 77 -0.31 5.61 1.21
C ASP A 77 -1.14 6.75 1.84
N GLY A 78 -1.58 7.67 0.98
CA GLY A 78 -2.37 8.84 1.37
C GLY A 78 -3.87 8.57 1.50
N ALA A 79 -4.35 7.36 1.28
CA ALA A 79 -5.78 7.07 1.33
C ALA A 79 -6.35 7.35 2.72
N ALA A 80 -7.58 7.87 2.79
CA ALA A 80 -8.16 8.37 4.04
C ALA A 80 -8.27 7.30 5.15
N ASN A 81 -8.52 6.05 4.77
CA ASN A 81 -8.52 4.90 5.67
C ASN A 81 -7.12 4.55 6.21
N MET A 82 -6.04 4.91 5.51
CA MET A 82 -4.66 4.66 5.93
C MET A 82 -4.06 5.86 6.67
N SER A 83 -4.06 7.03 6.05
CA SER A 83 -3.38 8.25 6.49
C SER A 83 -4.20 9.12 7.46
N GLY A 84 -5.50 8.86 7.57
CA GLY A 84 -6.44 9.68 8.34
C GLY A 84 -5.99 9.91 9.79
N ILE A 85 -5.96 11.18 10.22
CA ILE A 85 -5.40 11.60 11.52
C ILE A 85 -6.26 11.22 12.73
N TYR A 86 -7.54 10.95 12.53
CA TYR A 86 -8.48 10.64 13.61
C TYR A 86 -8.89 9.16 13.64
N SER A 87 -9.00 8.55 12.47
CA SER A 87 -9.56 7.21 12.34
C SER A 87 -8.81 6.35 11.34
N GLY A 88 -7.75 6.84 10.69
CA GLY A 88 -6.95 6.05 9.76
C GLY A 88 -6.12 5.00 10.49
N VAL A 89 -5.58 4.04 9.75
CA VAL A 89 -4.67 3.01 10.29
C VAL A 89 -3.51 3.67 11.03
N GLN A 90 -2.97 4.78 10.50
CA GLN A 90 -1.84 5.46 11.15
C GLN A 90 -2.17 5.95 12.56
N ALA A 91 -3.35 6.53 12.75
CA ALA A 91 -3.80 7.01 14.05
C ALA A 91 -4.04 5.84 15.01
N ARG A 92 -4.70 4.77 14.52
CA ARG A 92 -5.01 3.56 15.31
C ARG A 92 -3.77 2.82 15.80
N ILE A 93 -2.76 2.67 14.93
CA ILE A 93 -1.49 2.04 15.33
C ILE A 93 -0.72 2.95 16.28
N ALA A 94 -0.74 4.28 16.06
CA ALA A 94 -0.09 5.23 16.96
C ALA A 94 -0.75 5.27 18.36
N GLU A 95 -2.06 5.02 18.46
CA GLU A 95 -2.75 4.86 19.75
C GLU A 95 -2.25 3.62 20.52
N ARG A 96 -1.93 2.52 19.81
CA ARG A 96 -1.41 1.29 20.42
C ARG A 96 0.08 1.35 20.72
N GLU A 97 0.87 1.93 19.81
CA GLU A 97 2.31 2.10 19.93
C GLU A 97 2.68 3.54 19.51
N PRO A 98 2.73 4.49 20.46
CA PRO A 98 3.05 5.88 20.20
C PRO A 98 4.44 6.13 19.59
N LEU A 99 5.37 5.18 19.70
CA LEU A 99 6.70 5.28 19.10
C LEU A 99 6.72 4.82 17.63
N ALA A 100 5.62 4.28 17.10
CA ALA A 100 5.51 3.89 15.70
C ALA A 100 5.23 5.12 14.81
N LEU A 101 6.30 5.79 14.36
CA LEU A 101 6.18 7.00 13.55
C LEU A 101 5.58 6.73 12.17
N TYR A 102 4.59 7.53 11.80
CA TYR A 102 3.98 7.46 10.47
C TYR A 102 4.85 8.12 9.40
N VAL A 103 5.05 7.40 8.30
CA VAL A 103 5.73 7.87 7.09
C VAL A 103 4.76 7.74 5.91
N HIS A 104 4.42 8.87 5.32
CA HIS A 104 3.60 8.90 4.11
C HIS A 104 4.37 8.36 2.90
N CYS A 105 3.71 7.55 2.08
CA CYS A 105 4.34 6.88 0.94
C CYS A 105 4.92 7.91 -0.06
N ALA A 106 6.23 7.86 -0.27
CA ALA A 106 6.93 8.72 -1.22
C ALA A 106 6.48 8.48 -2.67
N ALA A 107 6.18 7.24 -3.05
CA ALA A 107 5.66 6.92 -4.37
C ALA A 107 4.28 7.53 -4.62
N HIS A 108 3.40 7.52 -3.61
CA HIS A 108 2.09 8.17 -3.69
C HIS A 108 2.24 9.69 -3.83
N ASN A 109 3.13 10.32 -3.03
CA ASN A 109 3.45 11.74 -3.16
C ASN A 109 3.96 12.09 -4.56
N LEU A 110 4.89 11.30 -5.09
CA LEU A 110 5.43 11.50 -6.44
C LEU A 110 4.32 11.41 -7.50
N ASN A 111 3.45 10.41 -7.39
CA ASN A 111 2.31 10.26 -8.30
C ASN A 111 1.37 11.48 -8.25
N LEU A 112 1.10 12.03 -7.07
CA LEU A 112 0.28 13.24 -6.93
C LEU A 112 0.94 14.45 -7.60
N VAL A 113 2.24 14.66 -7.37
CA VAL A 113 3.00 15.76 -8.00
C VAL A 113 2.98 15.63 -9.53
N ILE A 114 3.20 14.42 -10.06
CA ILE A 114 3.16 14.17 -11.51
C ILE A 114 1.76 14.44 -12.06
N ASN A 115 0.71 13.94 -11.41
CA ASN A 115 -0.67 14.11 -11.85
C ASN A 115 -1.07 15.60 -11.89
N ASP A 116 -0.71 16.35 -10.86
CA ASP A 116 -0.93 17.80 -10.81
C ASP A 116 -0.13 18.53 -11.89
N SER A 117 1.14 18.18 -12.08
CA SER A 117 1.99 18.77 -13.12
C SER A 117 1.41 18.55 -14.53
N VAL A 118 0.96 17.33 -14.83
CA VAL A 118 0.34 16.97 -16.11
C VAL A 118 -0.92 17.78 -16.39
N LYS A 119 -1.77 17.99 -15.37
CA LYS A 119 -3.01 18.77 -15.51
C LYS A 119 -2.75 20.24 -15.84
N ASN A 120 -1.62 20.77 -15.39
CA ASN A 120 -1.26 22.17 -15.56
C ASN A 120 -0.47 22.47 -16.85
N VAL A 121 -0.02 21.45 -17.59
CA VAL A 121 0.66 21.61 -18.89
C VAL A 121 -0.29 21.21 -20.01
N GLN A 122 -0.74 22.19 -20.80
CA GLN A 122 -1.80 22.00 -21.79
C GLN A 122 -1.45 20.93 -22.83
N GLU A 123 -0.24 20.91 -23.35
CA GLU A 123 0.22 19.99 -24.38
C GLU A 123 0.23 18.55 -23.86
N VAL A 124 0.68 18.37 -22.62
CA VAL A 124 0.72 17.05 -21.97
C VAL A 124 -0.70 16.57 -21.66
N ARG A 125 -1.57 17.47 -21.17
CA ARG A 125 -2.99 17.16 -20.97
C ARG A 125 -3.66 16.71 -22.27
N GLN A 126 -3.45 17.45 -23.37
CA GLN A 126 -3.99 17.08 -24.70
C GLN A 126 -3.48 15.73 -25.17
N PHE A 127 -2.20 15.41 -24.94
CA PHE A 127 -1.65 14.09 -25.23
C PHE A 127 -2.40 12.99 -24.47
N TYR A 128 -2.60 13.15 -23.16
CA TYR A 128 -3.34 12.18 -22.36
C TYR A 128 -4.82 12.07 -22.76
N ASP A 129 -5.49 13.18 -23.10
CA ASP A 129 -6.86 13.18 -23.59
C ASP A 129 -7.01 12.32 -24.87
N VAL A 130 -6.04 12.41 -25.79
CA VAL A 130 -6.03 11.61 -27.03
C VAL A 130 -5.79 10.13 -26.73
N VAL A 131 -4.85 9.81 -25.84
CA VAL A 131 -4.56 8.43 -25.44
C VAL A 131 -5.77 7.79 -24.75
N GLU A 132 -6.43 8.52 -23.84
CA GLU A 132 -7.65 8.06 -23.16
C GLU A 132 -8.80 7.85 -24.16
N SER A 133 -8.97 8.76 -25.11
CA SER A 133 -9.98 8.62 -26.16
C SER A 133 -9.74 7.39 -27.03
N LEU A 134 -8.49 7.12 -27.41
CA LEU A 134 -8.10 5.93 -28.18
C LEU A 134 -8.35 4.65 -27.37
N TYR A 135 -7.96 4.63 -26.10
CA TYR A 135 -8.21 3.50 -25.21
C TYR A 135 -9.71 3.19 -25.11
N ASN A 136 -10.55 4.21 -24.87
CA ASN A 136 -11.99 4.05 -24.77
C ASN A 136 -12.62 3.56 -26.07
N PHE A 137 -12.16 4.05 -27.22
CA PHE A 137 -12.57 3.55 -28.53
C PHE A 137 -12.25 2.07 -28.69
N LEU A 138 -10.99 1.66 -28.44
CA LEU A 138 -10.57 0.26 -28.56
C LEU A 138 -11.29 -0.65 -27.58
N ALA A 139 -11.44 -0.24 -26.32
CA ALA A 139 -12.16 -1.00 -25.30
C ALA A 139 -13.64 -1.21 -25.68
N THR A 140 -14.27 -0.21 -26.32
CA THR A 140 -15.66 -0.32 -26.78
C THR A 140 -15.78 -1.28 -27.97
N VAL A 141 -14.89 -1.18 -28.95
CA VAL A 141 -14.87 -2.05 -30.13
C VAL A 141 -14.59 -3.51 -29.74
N LEU A 142 -13.60 -3.75 -28.88
CA LEU A 142 -13.23 -5.09 -28.43
C LEU A 142 -14.30 -5.72 -27.52
N ARG A 143 -15.00 -4.93 -26.68
CA ARG A 143 -16.14 -5.44 -25.90
C ARG A 143 -17.39 -5.68 -26.75
N GLY A 144 -17.59 -4.91 -27.82
CA GLY A 144 -18.67 -5.09 -28.78
C GLY A 144 -18.51 -6.35 -29.65
N GLY A 145 -17.28 -6.80 -29.90
CA GLY A 145 -17.00 -8.02 -30.67
C GLY A 145 -17.53 -9.31 -30.03
N HIS A 146 -17.59 -9.39 -28.69
CA HIS A 146 -18.15 -10.54 -27.99
C HIS A 146 -19.69 -10.66 -28.10
N TYR A 147 -20.39 -9.61 -28.55
CA TYR A 147 -21.83 -9.67 -28.84
C TYR A 147 -22.15 -10.05 -30.29
N LEU A 148 -21.14 -10.17 -31.16
CA LEU A 148 -21.32 -10.48 -32.58
C LEU A 148 -20.93 -11.92 -32.96
N GLU A 149 -20.48 -12.75 -32.01
CA GLU A 149 -20.21 -14.19 -32.21
C GLU A 149 -21.39 -15.12 -31.79
N THR A 150 -22.58 -14.57 -31.55
CA THR A 150 -23.79 -15.34 -31.19
C THR A 150 -24.86 -15.41 -32.28
N PHE A 151 -24.46 -15.34 -33.57
CA PHE A 151 -25.31 -15.77 -34.69
C PHE A 151 -24.62 -16.81 -35.56
#